data_AF-A0A3D3WD64-F1
#
_entry.id   AF-A0A3D3WD64-F1
#
_cell.length_a   1.000
_cell.length_b   1.000
_cell.length_c   1.000
_cell.angle_alpha   90.00
_cell.angle_beta   90.00
_cell.angle_gamma   90.00
#
_symmetry.space_group_name_H-M   'P 1'
#
loop_
_entity.id
_entity.type
_entity.pdbx_description
1 polymer ?
#
loop_
_entity_poly.entity_id
_entity_poly.type
_entity_poly.pdbx_seq_one_letter_code
_entity_poly.pdbx_strand_id
1 'polypeptide(L)' 'LVIQGVDTLPGGAEVTSHGDHRIAMTLAIAATRCQQPIILDDPDCVAKSYPEFWQDYQKLGGRIAVI' A
#
# COMPACT_ATOMS: atom_id res chain seq x y z
N LEU A 1 -18.29 8.90 7.29
CA LEU A 1 -17.99 7.51 6.88
C LEU A 1 -18.15 6.62 8.10
N VAL A 2 -18.87 5.50 7.99
CA VAL A 2 -18.91 4.46 9.02
C VAL A 2 -18.09 3.29 8.49
N ILE A 3 -17.14 2.80 9.28
CA ILE A 3 -16.28 1.66 8.91
C ILE A 3 -16.56 0.55 9.90
N GLN A 4 -16.94 -0.63 9.41
CA GLN A 4 -16.98 -1.85 10.20
C GLN A 4 -15.72 -2.65 9.93
N GLY A 5 -14.90 -2.85 10.96
CA GLY A 5 -13.64 -3.58 10.84
C GLY A 5 -13.83 -5.06 10.53
N VAL A 6 -12.82 -5.65 9.92
CA VAL A 6 -12.69 -7.09 9.68
C VAL A 6 -11.31 -7.56 10.13
N ASP A 7 -11.17 -8.85 10.42
CA ASP A 7 -9.89 -9.40 10.90
C ASP A 7 -8.81 -9.35 9.81
N THR A 8 -9.15 -9.67 8.55
CA THR A 8 -8.22 -9.68 7.41
C THR A 8 -8.87 -9.16 6.15
N LEU A 9 -8.05 -8.62 5.24
CA LEU A 9 -8.48 -8.21 3.91
C LEU A 9 -8.20 -9.34 2.89
N PRO A 10 -9.04 -9.57 1.87
CA PRO A 10 -8.76 -10.61 0.86
C PRO A 10 -7.46 -10.34 0.07
N GLY A 11 -7.26 -9.09 -0.38
CA GLY A 11 -6.20 -8.76 -1.34
C GLY A 11 -6.50 -9.31 -2.74
N GLY A 12 -5.45 -9.62 -3.52
CA GLY A 12 -5.59 -10.26 -4.83
C GLY A 12 -6.19 -9.35 -5.91
N ALA A 13 -6.06 -8.03 -5.73
CA ALA A 13 -6.65 -7.02 -6.59
C ALA A 13 -5.62 -5.98 -7.02
N GLU A 14 -5.85 -5.41 -8.20
CA GLU A 14 -5.25 -4.15 -8.61
C GLU A 14 -5.97 -3.00 -7.90
N VAL A 15 -5.19 -2.09 -7.31
CA VAL A 15 -5.68 -0.92 -6.60
C VAL A 15 -5.02 0.33 -7.15
N THR A 16 -5.75 1.44 -7.13
CA THR A 16 -5.24 2.72 -7.60
C THR A 16 -5.14 3.75 -6.49
N SER A 17 -4.02 4.49 -6.47
CA SER A 17 -3.81 5.64 -5.60
C SER A 17 -4.43 6.93 -6.14
N HIS A 18 -4.79 6.95 -7.43
CA HIS A 18 -5.18 8.15 -8.17
C HIS A 18 -4.17 9.31 -8.02
N GLY A 19 -2.88 8.99 -7.85
CA GLY A 19 -1.78 9.95 -7.71
C GLY A 19 -1.69 10.66 -6.35
N ASP A 20 -2.50 10.26 -5.35
CA ASP A 20 -2.41 10.73 -3.97
C ASP A 20 -1.46 9.83 -3.15
N HIS A 21 -0.33 10.39 -2.76
CA HIS A 21 0.70 9.73 -1.95
C HIS A 21 0.15 9.14 -0.64
N ARG A 22 -0.86 9.78 -0.03
CA ARG A 22 -1.46 9.29 1.22
C ARG A 22 -2.26 8.03 0.98
N ILE A 23 -2.95 7.93 -0.15
CA ILE A 23 -3.69 6.72 -0.53
C ILE A 23 -2.68 5.60 -0.84
N ALA A 24 -1.63 5.87 -1.61
CA ALA A 24 -0.57 4.90 -1.88
C ALA A 24 0.07 4.34 -0.60
N MET A 25 0.47 5.21 0.34
CA MET A 25 1.01 4.79 1.64
C MET A 25 0.00 3.99 2.47
N THR A 26 -1.27 4.41 2.48
CA THR A 26 -2.33 3.71 3.22
C THR A 26 -2.58 2.32 2.64
N LEU A 27 -2.60 2.17 1.31
CA LEU A 27 -2.75 0.90 0.62
C LEU A 27 -1.57 -0.03 0.91
N ALA A 28 -0.34 0.50 0.95
CA ALA A 28 0.84 -0.27 1.32
C ALA A 28 0.73 -0.84 2.75
N ILE A 29 0.26 -0.04 3.72
CA ILE A 29 0.02 -0.53 5.08
C ILE A 29 -1.14 -1.54 5.12
N ALA A 30 -2.23 -1.29 4.40
CA ALA A 30 -3.36 -2.21 4.31
C ALA A 30 -2.95 -3.57 3.73
N ALA A 31 -2.02 -3.60 2.78
CA ALA A 31 -1.48 -4.81 2.17
C ALA A 31 -0.86 -5.77 3.20
N THR A 32 -0.32 -5.28 4.32
CA THR A 32 0.24 -6.11 5.39
C THR A 32 -0.81 -6.97 6.11
N ARG A 33 -2.10 -6.65 5.94
CA ARG A 33 -3.25 -7.38 6.48
C ARG A 33 -4.01 -8.18 5.41
N CYS A 34 -3.53 -8.17 4.17
CA CYS A 34 -4.15 -8.92 3.09
C CYS A 34 -3.72 -10.39 3.09
N GLN A 35 -4.65 -11.28 2.73
CA GLN A 35 -4.36 -12.71 2.54
C GLN A 35 -3.59 -12.97 1.24
N GLN A 36 -3.84 -12.14 0.21
CA GLN A 36 -3.16 -12.14 -1.07
C GLN A 36 -2.50 -10.78 -1.34
N PRO A 37 -1.41 -10.70 -2.12
CA PRO A 37 -0.80 -9.42 -2.48
C PRO A 37 -1.78 -8.52 -3.25
N ILE A 38 -1.57 -7.21 -3.16
CA ILE A 38 -2.23 -6.22 -4.02
C ILE A 38 -1.21 -5.73 -5.06
N ILE A 39 -1.71 -5.25 -6.20
CA ILE A 39 -0.91 -4.56 -7.21
C ILE A 39 -1.29 -3.09 -7.14
N LEU A 40 -0.35 -2.23 -6.75
CA LEU A 40 -0.55 -0.79 -6.64
C LEU A 40 -0.01 -0.08 -7.88
N ASP A 41 -0.83 0.79 -8.47
CA ASP A 41 -0.38 1.68 -9.54
C ASP A 41 0.43 2.87 -9.01
N ASP A 42 1.30 3.42 -9.87
CA ASP A 42 2.07 4.66 -9.62
C ASP A 42 2.66 4.76 -8.19
N PRO A 43 3.45 3.76 -7.72
CA PRO A 43 4.02 3.80 -6.37
C PRO A 43 4.98 4.98 -6.17
N ASP A 44 5.50 5.57 -7.25
CA ASP A 44 6.40 6.72 -7.22
C ASP A 44 5.71 8.01 -6.76
N CYS A 45 4.37 8.08 -6.78
CA CYS A 45 3.64 9.26 -6.29
C CYS A 45 3.95 9.59 -4.82
N VAL A 46 4.36 8.59 -4.02
CA VAL A 46 4.74 8.75 -2.61
C VAL A 46 5.92 9.70 -2.43
N ALA A 47 6.85 9.72 -3.40
CA ALA A 47 8.06 10.52 -3.34
C ALA A 47 7.80 12.04 -3.29
N LYS A 48 6.59 12.50 -3.64
CA LYS A 48 6.17 13.90 -3.47
C LYS A 48 6.25 14.37 -2.01
N SER A 49 6.04 13.46 -1.06
CA SER A 49 5.98 13.78 0.37
C SER A 49 6.99 12.99 1.21
N TYR A 50 7.33 11.78 0.79
CA TYR A 50 8.19 10.88 1.54
C TYR A 50 9.02 10.01 0.57
N PRO A 51 10.12 10.55 0.02
CA PRO A 51 10.98 9.86 -0.95
C PRO A 51 11.50 8.50 -0.49
N GLU A 52 11.79 8.35 0.81
CA GLU A 52 12.38 7.13 1.37
C GLU A 52 11.33 6.11 1.84
N PHE A 53 10.04 6.37 1.63
CA PHE A 53 8.95 5.54 2.17
C PHE A 53 9.10 4.04 1.87
N TRP A 54 9.37 3.67 0.62
CA TRP A 54 9.48 2.26 0.23
C TRP A 54 10.69 1.57 0.86
N GLN A 55 11.79 2.31 1.06
CA GLN A 55 12.96 1.78 1.75
C GLN A 55 12.66 1.52 3.22
N ASP A 56 12.01 2.47 3.89
CA ASP A 56 11.64 2.32 5.29
C ASP A 56 10.56 1.26 5.49
N TYR A 57 9.58 1.19 4.58
CA TYR A 57 8.57 0.14 4.53
C TYR A 57 9.23 -1.25 4.47
N GLN A 58 10.23 -1.44 3.61
CA GLN A 58 11.00 -2.69 3.54
C GLN A 58 11.79 -2.98 4.82
N LYS A 59 12.47 -1.98 5.40
CA LYS A 59 13.22 -2.13 6.67
C LYS A 59 12.31 -2.59 7.82
N LEU A 60 11.05 -2.18 7.81
CA LEU A 60 10.05 -2.56 8.81
C LEU A 60 9.38 -3.92 8.52
N GLY A 61 9.83 -4.64 7.49
CA GLY A 61 9.32 -5.97 7.11
C GLY A 61 8.20 -5.95 6.08
N GLY A 62 7.84 -4.78 5.56
CA GLY A 62 6.96 -4.64 4.40
C GLY A 62 7.55 -5.33 3.18
N ARG A 63 6.70 -6.05 2.44
CA ARG A 63 7.12 -6.77 1.22
C ARG A 63 6.59 -6.02 0.01
N ILE A 64 7.49 -5.67 -0.90
CA ILE A 64 7.18 -5.02 -2.17
C ILE A 64 8.08 -5.61 -3.25
N ALA A 65 7.51 -5.82 -4.43
CA ALA A 65 8.21 -6.20 -5.65
C ALA A 65 7.71 -5.30 -6.78
N VAL A 66 8.62 -4.88 -7.65
CA VAL A 66 8.28 -4.16 -8.89
C VAL A 66 8.14 -5.20 -9.98
N ILE A 67 6.99 -5.19 -10.67
CA ILE A 67 6.66 -6.09 -11.79
C ILE A 67 6.74 -5.36 -13.12
#